data_AF-A0A310S8J1-F1
#
_entry.id   AF-A0A310S8J1-F1
#
_cell.length_a   1.000
_cell.length_b   1.000
_cell.length_c   1.000
_cell.angle_alpha   90.00
_cell.angle_beta   90.00
_cell.angle_gamma   90.00
#
_symmetry.space_group_name_H-M   'P 1'
#
loop_
_entity.id
_entity.type
_entity.pdbx_description
1 polymer ?
#
loop_
_entity_poly.entity_id
_entity_poly.type
_entity_poly.pdbx_seq_one_letter_code
_entity_poly.pdbx_strand_id
1 'polypeptide(L)'
;MANAGRDDNGSQFFFTLSSVPDLQHKHTIFGRVTGESIYNMLQLEEALVDENDRLLYPSRLLKSIILNNPFSDIVPRIIVEESEEVKDNSKTKTAVVNGKGKSSHDHLTDPKLNSEPAVKPSGLANKRRKEDRSNDWESDNEIKA
;
A
#
# COMPACT_ATOMS: atom_id res chain seq x y z
N MET A 1 -20.69 5.99 -12.61
CA MET A 1 -20.01 5.15 -11.59
C MET A 1 -19.09 4.21 -12.33
N ALA A 2 -17.84 4.08 -11.89
CA ALA A 2 -16.94 3.06 -12.44
C ALA A 2 -17.38 1.68 -11.95
N ASN A 3 -17.30 0.69 -12.83
CA ASN A 3 -17.64 -0.70 -12.54
C ASN A 3 -16.87 -1.62 -13.50
N ALA A 4 -16.70 -2.89 -13.15
CA ALA A 4 -16.14 -3.91 -14.04
C ALA A 4 -17.22 -4.82 -14.67
N GLY A 5 -18.49 -4.50 -14.45
CA GLY A 5 -19.62 -5.28 -14.94
C GLY A 5 -20.95 -4.81 -14.37
N ARG A 6 -22.00 -5.61 -14.63
CA ARG A 6 -23.34 -5.36 -14.11
C ARG A 6 -23.36 -5.51 -12.60
N ASP A 7 -24.05 -4.59 -11.92
CA ASP A 7 -24.26 -4.60 -10.47
C ASP A 7 -22.97 -4.57 -9.63
N ASP A 8 -21.87 -4.07 -10.20
CA ASP A 8 -20.53 -3.96 -9.58
C ASP A 8 -20.15 -2.50 -9.27
N ASN A 9 -21.11 -1.71 -8.75
CA ASN A 9 -20.85 -0.32 -8.38
C ASN A 9 -20.24 -0.26 -6.97
N GLY A 10 -18.97 0.15 -6.89
CA GLY A 10 -18.26 0.43 -5.63
C GLY A 10 -18.32 1.91 -5.24
N SER A 11 -17.20 2.45 -4.76
CA SER A 11 -17.02 3.88 -4.45
C SER A 11 -16.32 4.67 -5.56
N GLN A 12 -15.76 3.99 -6.56
CA GLN A 12 -15.03 4.63 -7.65
C GLN A 12 -15.99 5.32 -8.64
N PHE A 13 -15.70 6.57 -8.94
CA PHE A 13 -16.44 7.36 -9.93
C PHE A 13 -15.46 8.07 -10.87
N PHE A 14 -16.01 8.58 -11.96
CA PHE A 14 -15.26 9.34 -12.96
C PHE A 14 -16.12 10.51 -13.42
N PHE A 15 -15.47 11.52 -14.00
CA PHE A 15 -16.14 12.62 -14.68
C PHE A 15 -16.01 12.43 -16.19
N THR A 16 -17.05 12.82 -16.92
CA THR A 16 -17.00 12.87 -18.39
C THR A 16 -16.57 14.25 -18.83
N LEU A 17 -15.51 14.33 -19.64
CA LEU A 17 -15.01 15.57 -20.25
C LEU A 17 -15.82 15.98 -21.48
N SER A 18 -16.40 15.00 -22.17
CA SER A 18 -17.20 15.20 -23.37
C SER A 18 -18.36 14.20 -23.43
N SER A 19 -19.13 14.23 -24.53
CA SER A 19 -20.21 13.27 -24.76
C SER A 19 -19.65 11.88 -25.06
N VAL A 20 -20.03 10.87 -24.25
CA VAL A 20 -19.56 9.48 -24.42
C VAL A 20 -20.76 8.52 -24.53
N PRO A 21 -21.36 8.38 -25.73
CA PRO A 21 -22.54 7.52 -25.93
C PRO A 21 -22.26 6.04 -25.65
N ASP A 22 -21.01 5.60 -25.75
CA ASP A 22 -20.61 4.20 -25.52
C ASP A 22 -20.76 3.73 -24.08
N LEU A 23 -20.87 4.66 -23.12
CA LEU A 23 -21.08 4.39 -21.70
C LEU A 23 -22.56 4.29 -21.32
N GLN A 24 -23.46 4.61 -22.26
CA GLN A 24 -24.89 4.59 -22.06
C GLN A 24 -25.37 3.17 -21.70
N HIS A 25 -26.24 3.08 -20.70
CA HIS A 25 -26.74 1.82 -20.13
C HIS A 25 -25.66 0.89 -19.52
N LYS A 26 -24.41 1.35 -19.38
CA LYS A 26 -23.32 0.58 -18.74
C LYS A 26 -22.91 1.15 -17.38
N HIS A 27 -22.89 2.47 -17.26
CA HIS A 27 -22.49 3.17 -16.04
C HIS A 27 -23.61 4.02 -15.47
N THR A 28 -23.83 3.95 -14.16
CA THR A 28 -24.86 4.74 -13.48
C THR A 28 -24.45 6.22 -13.41
N ILE A 29 -25.31 7.11 -13.90
CA ILE A 29 -25.19 8.56 -13.76
C ILE A 29 -25.94 8.97 -12.49
N PHE A 30 -25.25 9.66 -11.57
CA PHE A 30 -25.82 10.07 -10.28
C PHE A 30 -25.73 11.59 -10.02
N GLY A 31 -25.17 12.36 -10.94
CA GLY A 31 -25.04 13.80 -10.78
C GLY A 31 -24.40 14.46 -12.01
N ARG A 32 -24.34 15.79 -11.97
CA ARG A 32 -23.65 16.63 -12.96
C ARG A 32 -22.90 17.75 -12.26
N VAL A 33 -21.80 18.18 -12.85
CA VAL A 33 -21.07 19.38 -12.41
C VAL A 33 -21.85 20.62 -12.89
N THR A 34 -21.97 21.65 -12.06
CA THR A 34 -22.75 22.85 -12.38
C THR A 34 -22.03 24.13 -11.97
N GLY A 35 -22.40 25.24 -12.61
CA GLY A 35 -21.92 26.58 -12.27
C GLY A 35 -20.45 26.79 -12.61
N GLU A 36 -19.78 27.65 -11.85
CA GLU A 36 -18.38 28.03 -12.05
C GLU A 36 -17.41 26.85 -11.85
N SER A 37 -17.84 25.79 -11.15
CA SER A 37 -17.02 24.60 -10.91
C SER A 37 -16.72 23.77 -12.16
N ILE A 38 -17.39 24.03 -13.29
CA ILE A 38 -17.11 23.37 -14.57
C ILE A 38 -15.69 23.71 -15.06
N TYR A 39 -15.21 24.95 -14.86
CA TYR A 39 -13.86 25.34 -15.27
C TYR A 39 -12.78 24.59 -14.50
N ASN A 40 -13.00 24.32 -13.21
CA ASN A 40 -12.08 23.51 -12.41
C ASN A 40 -11.98 22.07 -12.95
N MET A 41 -13.05 21.56 -13.55
CA MET A 41 -13.07 20.24 -14.16
C MET A 41 -12.30 20.22 -15.48
N LEU A 42 -12.44 21.25 -16.32
CA LEU A 42 -11.63 21.41 -17.53
C LEU A 42 -10.14 21.53 -17.20
N GLN A 43 -9.78 22.15 -16.09
CA GLN A 43 -8.39 22.21 -15.64
C GLN A 43 -7.80 20.82 -15.33
N LEU A 44 -8.63 19.84 -14.93
CA LEU A 44 -8.19 18.45 -14.72
C LEU A 44 -7.88 17.72 -16.03
N GLU A 45 -8.44 18.19 -17.16
CA GLU A 45 -8.17 17.64 -18.51
C GLU A 45 -6.73 17.93 -18.96
N GLU A 46 -6.22 19.11 -18.60
CA GLU A 46 -4.90 19.58 -19.03
C GLU A 46 -3.74 18.95 -18.24
N ALA A 47 -4.04 18.03 -17.32
CA ALA A 47 -3.05 17.43 -16.45
C ALA A 47 -2.16 16.42 -17.20
N LEU A 48 -0.85 16.49 -16.96
CA LEU A 48 0.13 15.64 -17.62
C LEU A 48 0.01 14.18 -17.13
N VAL A 49 0.00 13.24 -18.08
CA VAL A 49 -0.08 11.79 -17.84
C VAL A 49 1.21 11.08 -18.27
N ASP A 50 1.46 9.91 -17.69
CA ASP A 50 2.49 8.97 -18.11
C ASP A 50 2.00 8.03 -19.24
N GLU A 51 2.83 7.05 -19.61
CA GLU A 51 2.53 6.06 -20.65
C GLU A 51 1.35 5.13 -20.33
N ASN A 52 0.90 5.06 -19.07
CA ASN A 52 -0.21 4.23 -18.60
C ASN A 52 -1.48 5.05 -18.30
N ASP A 53 -1.57 6.26 -18.87
CA ASP A 53 -2.64 7.24 -18.60
C ASP A 53 -2.78 7.61 -17.12
N ARG A 54 -1.71 7.47 -16.33
CA ARG A 54 -1.69 7.90 -14.93
C ARG A 54 -1.16 9.32 -14.83
N LEU A 55 -1.85 10.14 -14.08
CA LEU A 55 -1.43 11.52 -13.81
C LEU A 55 -0.04 11.53 -13.16
N LEU A 56 0.89 12.30 -13.74
CA LEU A 56 2.21 12.55 -13.15
C LEU A 56 2.10 13.23 -11.79
N TYR A 57 1.12 14.13 -11.66
CA TYR A 57 0.77 14.83 -10.43
C TYR A 57 -0.72 14.64 -10.11
N PRO A 58 -1.08 13.54 -9.43
CA PRO A 58 -2.48 13.22 -9.16
C PRO A 58 -3.17 14.28 -8.30
N SER A 59 -4.27 14.84 -8.81
CA SER A 59 -5.14 15.71 -8.01
C SER A 59 -5.84 14.91 -6.92
N ARG A 60 -5.95 15.49 -5.71
CA ARG A 60 -6.54 14.83 -4.53
C ARG A 60 -7.78 15.57 -4.06
N LEU A 61 -8.80 14.81 -3.64
CA LEU A 61 -9.94 15.37 -2.93
C LEU A 61 -9.53 15.69 -1.49
N LEU A 62 -9.53 16.98 -1.14
CA LEU A 62 -9.12 17.42 0.20
C LEU A 62 -10.28 17.36 1.20
N LYS A 63 -11.48 17.71 0.76
CA LYS A 63 -12.67 17.77 1.59
C LYS A 63 -13.92 17.55 0.74
N SER A 64 -14.92 16.91 1.33
CA SER A 64 -16.27 16.78 0.76
C SER A 64 -17.27 17.46 1.69
N ILE A 65 -18.21 18.21 1.13
CA ILE A 65 -19.26 18.91 1.88
C ILE A 65 -20.59 18.63 1.18
N ILE A 66 -21.57 18.14 1.93
CA ILE A 66 -22.93 17.94 1.44
C ILE A 66 -23.72 19.22 1.71
N LEU A 67 -24.08 19.95 0.64
CA LEU A 67 -24.80 21.22 0.77
C LEU A 67 -26.28 21.02 1.09
N ASN A 68 -26.90 20.01 0.49
CA ASN A 68 -28.29 19.63 0.72
C ASN A 68 -28.37 18.10 0.75
N ASN A 69 -28.68 17.53 1.92
CA ASN A 69 -28.85 16.09 2.08
C ASN A 69 -30.35 15.75 1.99
N PRO A 70 -30.83 15.12 0.90
CA PRO A 70 -32.23 14.75 0.76
C PRO A 70 -32.63 13.54 1.62
N PHE A 71 -31.66 12.85 2.24
CA PHE A 71 -31.88 11.65 3.03
C PHE A 71 -31.64 11.94 4.51
N SER A 72 -32.70 11.87 5.33
CA SER A 72 -32.63 12.12 6.77
C SER A 72 -32.12 10.92 7.58
N ASP A 73 -32.09 9.74 6.96
CA ASP A 73 -31.79 8.45 7.57
C ASP A 73 -30.34 7.97 7.33
N ILE A 74 -29.57 8.65 6.47
CA ILE A 74 -28.16 8.34 6.25
C ILE A 74 -27.33 8.79 7.46
N VAL A 75 -26.78 7.81 8.18
CA VAL A 75 -25.87 8.03 9.30
C VAL A 75 -24.43 7.63 8.89
N PRO A 76 -23.44 8.54 8.95
CA PRO A 76 -22.05 8.18 8.67
C PRO A 76 -21.54 7.08 9.59
N ARG A 77 -20.77 6.14 9.05
CA ARG A 77 -20.12 5.11 9.87
C ARG A 77 -19.05 5.75 10.75
N ILE A 78 -19.12 5.48 12.06
CA ILE A 78 -18.07 5.87 13.02
C ILE A 78 -16.87 4.96 12.77
N ILE A 79 -15.77 5.54 12.31
CA ILE A 79 -14.48 4.85 12.26
C ILE A 79 -13.81 5.17 13.60
N VAL A 80 -13.67 4.18 14.48
CA VAL A 80 -12.80 4.31 15.65
C VAL A 80 -11.39 4.30 15.09
N GLU A 81 -10.82 5.48 14.89
CA GLU A 81 -9.41 5.61 14.51
C GLU A 81 -8.56 5.03 15.64
N GLU A 82 -7.96 3.88 15.38
CA GLU A 82 -6.77 3.43 16.08
C GLU A 82 -5.70 4.51 15.82
N SER A 83 -5.56 5.42 16.78
CA SER A 83 -4.58 6.50 16.74
C SER A 83 -3.18 5.90 16.78
N GLU A 84 -2.62 5.57 15.62
CA GLU A 84 -1.19 5.31 15.52
C GLU A 84 -0.44 6.64 15.73
N GLU A 85 0.31 6.64 16.82
CA GLU A 85 1.07 7.73 17.38
C GLU A 85 2.11 8.26 16.39
N VAL A 86 1.92 9.46 15.83
CA VAL A 86 3.06 10.30 15.43
C VAL A 86 3.59 10.99 16.69
N LYS A 87 4.27 10.24 17.55
CA LYS A 87 5.08 10.81 18.62
C LYS A 87 6.45 11.15 18.05
N ASP A 88 6.66 12.46 17.95
CA ASP A 88 7.93 13.12 17.68
C ASP A 88 9.07 12.55 18.54
N ASN A 89 10.14 12.14 17.85
CA ASN A 89 11.31 11.52 18.45
C ASN A 89 12.18 12.56 19.16
N SER A 90 11.99 12.73 20.48
CA SER A 90 12.94 13.44 21.34
C SER A 90 13.33 12.64 22.59
N LYS A 91 14.48 11.98 22.48
CA LYS A 91 15.51 11.69 23.51
C LYS A 91 15.10 10.98 24.82
N THR A 92 15.65 9.75 24.90
CA THR A 92 16.29 9.08 26.06
C THR A 92 15.47 8.78 27.32
N LYS A 93 15.37 7.47 27.64
CA LYS A 93 16.06 6.86 28.80
C LYS A 93 16.06 5.32 28.72
N THR A 94 17.21 4.79 29.08
CA THR A 94 17.64 3.40 29.17
C THR A 94 16.86 2.62 30.24
N ALA A 95 16.45 1.38 29.95
CA ALA A 95 16.37 0.29 30.92
C ALA A 95 16.23 -1.07 30.19
N VAL A 96 17.33 -1.82 30.17
CA VAL A 96 17.36 -3.25 29.84
C VAL A 96 16.63 -4.00 30.95
N VAL A 97 15.62 -4.80 30.62
CA VAL A 97 15.14 -5.91 31.46
C VAL A 97 14.94 -7.15 30.58
N ASN A 98 15.69 -8.19 30.93
CA ASN A 98 15.70 -9.51 30.30
C ASN A 98 14.39 -10.27 30.60
N GLY A 99 13.73 -10.77 29.56
CA GLY A 99 12.60 -11.71 29.69
C GLY A 99 12.51 -12.60 28.45
N LYS A 100 12.76 -13.90 28.62
CA LYS A 100 12.46 -14.93 27.62
C LYS A 100 10.98 -14.89 27.27
N GLY A 101 10.63 -14.33 26.11
CA GLY A 101 9.28 -14.35 25.58
C GLY A 101 8.89 -15.79 25.26
N LYS A 102 8.04 -16.39 26.10
CA LYS A 102 7.35 -17.64 25.81
C LYS A 102 6.20 -17.31 24.86
N SER A 103 6.24 -17.87 23.66
CA SER A 103 5.13 -17.85 22.71
C SER A 103 3.86 -18.40 23.38
N SER A 104 2.71 -17.82 23.07
CA SER A 104 1.37 -18.24 23.56
C SER A 104 0.90 -19.60 23.00
N HIS A 105 1.82 -20.45 22.53
CA HIS A 105 1.52 -21.74 21.91
C HIS A 105 2.35 -22.87 22.52
N ASP A 106 2.47 -22.96 23.85
CA ASP A 106 3.11 -24.13 24.48
C ASP A 106 2.53 -24.38 25.87
N HIS A 107 1.30 -24.89 25.92
CA HIS A 107 0.78 -25.60 27.08
C HIS A 107 -0.15 -26.75 26.66
N LEU A 108 0.38 -27.65 25.83
CA LEU A 108 -0.23 -28.96 25.60
C LEU A 108 0.73 -30.05 26.10
N THR A 109 0.62 -30.37 27.38
CA THR A 109 1.40 -31.44 28.01
C THR A 109 0.70 -32.78 27.81
N ASP A 110 0.58 -33.23 26.56
CA ASP A 110 -0.01 -34.54 26.25
C ASP A 110 1.08 -35.64 26.28
N PRO A 111 1.00 -36.65 27.17
CA PRO A 111 2.00 -37.71 27.29
C PRO A 111 2.09 -38.67 26.08
N LYS A 112 1.22 -38.50 25.08
CA LYS A 112 1.10 -39.37 23.90
C LYS A 112 1.69 -38.76 22.62
N LEU A 113 2.26 -37.55 22.69
CA LEU A 113 2.87 -36.89 21.54
C LEU A 113 4.39 -36.93 21.66
N ASN A 114 5.03 -37.65 20.74
CA ASN A 114 6.50 -37.68 20.62
C ASN A 114 6.99 -36.31 20.15
N SER A 115 7.92 -35.68 20.87
CA SER A 115 8.49 -34.37 20.58
C SER A 115 9.74 -34.44 19.68
N GLU A 116 9.83 -35.47 18.85
CA GLU A 116 10.94 -35.64 17.90
C GLU A 116 10.56 -35.10 16.51
N PRO A 117 11.40 -34.24 15.91
CA PRO A 117 11.21 -33.83 14.52
C PRO A 117 11.42 -35.03 13.57
N ALA A 118 10.53 -35.19 12.59
CA ALA A 118 10.50 -36.34 11.67
C ALA A 118 11.69 -36.45 10.69
N VAL A 119 12.67 -35.53 10.76
CA VAL A 119 13.84 -35.53 9.87
C VAL A 119 15.09 -35.22 10.68
N LYS A 120 16.04 -36.15 10.66
CA LYS A 120 17.38 -35.96 11.24
C LYS A 120 18.22 -35.11 10.26
N PRO A 121 18.73 -33.93 10.65
CA PRO A 121 19.77 -33.28 9.87
C PRO A 121 21.09 -34.05 10.06
N SER A 122 21.61 -34.62 8.98
CA SER A 122 22.94 -35.22 8.95
C SER A 122 24.00 -34.17 9.28
N GLY A 123 24.83 -34.43 10.29
CA GLY A 123 25.82 -33.49 10.82
C GLY A 123 27.12 -33.39 10.03
N LEU A 124 27.63 -32.14 9.99
CA LEU A 124 29.00 -31.66 10.23
C LEU A 124 30.19 -32.17 9.38
N ALA A 125 30.89 -31.21 8.76
CA ALA A 125 32.35 -31.14 8.83
C ALA A 125 32.87 -29.69 8.69
N ASN A 126 33.27 -29.10 9.82
CA ASN A 126 34.15 -27.93 9.88
C ASN A 126 35.58 -28.35 9.52
N LYS A 127 36.25 -27.63 8.60
CA LYS A 127 37.72 -27.61 8.53
C LYS A 127 38.21 -26.22 8.16
N ARG A 128 38.78 -25.53 9.17
CA ARG A 128 39.69 -24.41 8.98
C ARG A 128 40.97 -24.93 8.30
N ARG A 129 41.45 -24.23 7.27
CA ARG A 129 42.88 -24.14 6.92
C ARG A 129 43.18 -22.71 6.46
N LYS A 130 44.06 -22.04 7.20
CA LYS A 130 44.88 -20.94 6.69
C LYS A 130 45.95 -21.57 5.81
N GLU A 131 46.19 -21.03 4.61
CA GLU A 131 47.55 -20.75 4.13
C GLU A 131 47.51 -19.83 2.92
N ASP A 132 48.50 -18.96 2.90
CA ASP A 132 48.73 -17.82 2.03
C ASP A 132 48.95 -18.21 0.56
N ARG A 133 48.56 -17.33 -0.37
CA ARG A 133 49.29 -17.10 -1.61
C ARG A 133 48.81 -15.82 -2.29
N SER A 134 49.75 -14.91 -2.42
CA SER A 134 49.76 -13.73 -3.29
C SER A 134 49.43 -14.09 -4.75
N ASN A 135 48.95 -13.08 -5.48
CA ASN A 135 49.19 -12.74 -6.89
C ASN A 135 48.09 -11.71 -7.22
N ASP A 136 48.30 -10.40 -7.05
CA ASP A 136 49.13 -9.56 -7.93
C ASP A 136 48.80 -9.80 -9.40
N TRP A 137 47.98 -8.93 -10.00
CA TRP A 137 48.07 -8.48 -11.39
C TRP A 137 47.25 -7.19 -11.54
N GLU A 138 48.00 -6.10 -11.51
CA GLU A 138 47.71 -4.77 -12.00
C GLU A 138 47.73 -4.75 -13.54
N SER A 139 46.82 -4.00 -14.17
CA SER A 139 47.03 -3.13 -15.35
C SER A 139 45.77 -2.98 -16.21
N ASP A 140 45.14 -1.83 -16.05
CA ASP A 140 45.02 -0.77 -17.07
C ASP A 140 44.91 -1.17 -18.54
N ASN A 141 43.89 -0.61 -19.20
CA ASN A 141 44.15 0.22 -20.39
C ASN A 141 42.98 1.19 -20.64
N GLU A 142 43.26 2.45 -20.32
CA GLU A 142 42.70 3.66 -20.89
C GLU A 142 43.08 3.73 -22.39
N ILE A 143 42.11 3.93 -23.31
CA ILE A 143 42.34 4.72 -24.54
C ILE A 143 41.09 5.53 -24.87
N LYS A 144 41.29 6.85 -24.83
CA LYS A 144 40.44 7.93 -25.35
C LYS A 144 40.28 7.88 -26.87
N ALA A 145 39.15 8.38 -27.36
CA ALA A 145 39.12 9.47 -28.35
C ALA A 145 37.77 10.19 -28.24
#